data_AF-A0A7S3DQX6-F1
#
_entry.id   AF-A0A7S3DQX6-F1
#
_cell.length_a   1.000
_cell.length_b   1.000
_cell.length_c   1.000
_cell.angle_alpha   90.00
_cell.angle_beta   90.00
_cell.angle_gamma   90.00
#
_symmetry.space_group_name_H-M   'P 1'
#
loop_
_entity.id
_entity.type
_entity.pdbx_description
1 polymer ?
#
loop_
_entity_poly.entity_id
_entity_poly.type
_entity_poly.pdbx_seq_one_letter_code
_entity_poly.pdbx_strand_id
1 'polypeptide(L)'
;RKSSSPSGSDTKRLARHEENRTLLEVAVHHQIQVAQREGTTWASWMSCPYGNSKSCTKAWAEESWMLAQEFAYVHVGGRPVASNDSLEENYYDRNVPIVLKQLAAAAVRLAATLQVALGGEGEGTWDWDNGCD
;
A
#
# COMPACT_ATOMS: atom_id res chain seq x y z
N ARG A 1 -42.50 5.73 -8.32
CA ARG A 1 -41.02 5.65 -8.33
C ARG A 1 -40.49 6.95 -8.93
N LYS A 2 -40.01 7.91 -8.12
CA LYS A 2 -39.32 9.11 -8.62
C LYS A 2 -37.85 8.77 -8.79
N SER A 3 -37.38 8.66 -10.03
CA SER A 3 -35.97 8.65 -10.38
C SER A 3 -35.47 10.09 -10.29
N SER A 4 -34.89 10.47 -9.15
CA SER A 4 -34.18 11.73 -9.01
C SER A 4 -32.84 11.62 -9.76
N SER A 5 -32.74 12.32 -10.89
CA SER A 5 -31.48 12.45 -11.62
C SER A 5 -30.40 13.11 -10.73
N PRO A 6 -29.14 12.66 -10.78
CA PRO A 6 -28.06 13.24 -9.97
C PRO A 6 -27.87 14.72 -10.30
N SER A 7 -27.63 15.53 -9.28
CA SER A 7 -27.35 16.95 -9.48
C SER A 7 -25.99 17.15 -10.18
N GLY A 8 -25.80 18.31 -10.81
CA GLY A 8 -24.52 18.64 -11.47
C GLY A 8 -23.32 18.68 -10.52
N SER A 9 -23.52 18.88 -9.22
CA SER A 9 -22.49 18.79 -8.19
C SER A 9 -22.11 17.34 -7.85
N ASP A 10 -23.08 16.42 -7.85
CA ASP A 10 -22.82 15.00 -7.56
C ASP A 10 -22.00 14.36 -8.67
N THR A 11 -22.31 14.71 -9.92
CA THR A 11 -21.59 14.21 -11.09
C THR A 11 -20.12 14.64 -11.09
N LYS A 12 -19.83 15.90 -10.72
CA LYS A 12 -18.45 16.42 -10.60
C LYS A 12 -17.66 15.77 -9.46
N ARG A 13 -18.33 15.48 -8.34
CA ARG A 13 -17.71 14.80 -7.20
C ARG A 13 -17.33 13.36 -7.55
N LEU A 14 -18.22 12.66 -8.26
CA LEU A 14 -17.97 11.30 -8.74
C LEU A 14 -16.81 11.25 -9.73
N ALA A 15 -16.77 12.17 -10.70
CA ALA A 15 -15.67 12.26 -11.67
C ALA A 15 -14.31 12.47 -10.97
N ARG A 16 -14.23 13.40 -10.00
CA ARG A 16 -13.00 13.66 -9.24
C ARG A 16 -12.58 12.46 -8.39
N HIS A 17 -13.55 11.76 -7.78
CA HIS A 17 -13.25 10.57 -7.00
C HIS A 17 -12.66 9.45 -7.88
N GLU A 18 -13.22 9.25 -9.07
CA GLU A 18 -12.74 8.27 -10.04
C GLU A 18 -11.32 8.59 -10.52
N GLU A 19 -11.06 9.85 -10.83
CA GLU A 19 -9.72 10.34 -11.20
C GLU A 19 -8.71 10.10 -10.07
N ASN A 20 -9.04 10.50 -8.84
CA ASN A 20 -8.17 10.29 -7.69
C ASN A 20 -7.91 8.80 -7.41
N ARG A 21 -8.92 7.94 -7.57
CA ARG A 21 -8.75 6.49 -7.43
C ARG A 21 -7.77 5.95 -8.46
N THR A 22 -7.94 6.36 -9.72
CA THR A 22 -7.07 5.93 -10.83
C THR A 22 -5.62 6.35 -10.59
N LEU A 23 -5.40 7.58 -10.13
CA LEU A 23 -4.06 8.06 -9.80
C LEU A 23 -3.41 7.26 -8.67
N LEU A 24 -4.19 6.92 -7.63
CA LEU A 24 -3.71 6.08 -6.53
C LEU A 24 -3.36 4.67 -7.02
N GLU A 25 -4.20 4.07 -7.85
CA GLU A 25 -3.96 2.74 -8.44
C GLU A 25 -2.65 2.73 -9.25
N VAL A 26 -2.45 3.73 -10.12
CA VAL A 26 -1.21 3.89 -10.90
C VAL A 26 0.00 4.06 -10.00
N ALA A 27 -0.10 4.89 -8.95
CA ALA A 27 1.00 5.14 -8.02
C ALA A 27 1.39 3.88 -7.23
N VAL A 28 0.40 3.11 -6.74
CA VAL A 28 0.64 1.85 -6.04
C VAL A 28 1.23 0.80 -6.98
N HIS A 29 0.69 0.67 -8.20
CA HIS A 29 1.22 -0.27 -9.18
C HIS A 29 2.66 0.07 -9.58
N HIS A 30 2.99 1.35 -9.71
CA HIS A 30 4.37 1.78 -9.94
C HIS A 30 5.31 1.34 -8.81
N GLN A 31 4.91 1.46 -7.54
CA GLN A 31 5.72 0.98 -6.41
C GLN A 31 5.95 -0.53 -6.44
N ILE A 32 4.95 -1.31 -6.87
CA ILE A 32 5.08 -2.76 -7.06
C ILE A 32 6.13 -3.07 -8.13
N GLN A 33 6.06 -2.40 -9.29
CA GLN A 33 7.02 -2.60 -10.38
C GLN A 33 8.45 -2.19 -9.99
N VAL A 34 8.60 -1.10 -9.22
CA VAL A 34 9.91 -0.70 -8.67
C VAL A 34 10.46 -1.80 -7.76
N ALA A 35 9.64 -2.30 -6.82
CA ALA A 35 10.07 -3.36 -5.91
C ALA A 35 10.50 -4.63 -6.65
N GLN A 36 9.75 -5.04 -7.68
CA GLN A 36 10.08 -6.19 -8.53
C GLN A 36 11.45 -6.02 -9.20
N ARG A 37 11.77 -4.84 -9.73
CA ARG A 37 13.07 -4.55 -10.34
C ARG A 37 14.23 -4.53 -9.33
N GLU A 38 14.00 -4.04 -8.12
CA GLU A 38 15.02 -4.01 -7.06
C GLU A 38 15.34 -5.42 -6.52
N GLY A 39 14.39 -6.36 -6.62
CA GLY A 39 14.54 -7.77 -6.22
C GLY A 39 14.58 -7.99 -4.71
N THR A 40 15.39 -7.23 -3.97
CA THR A 40 15.52 -7.33 -2.50
C THR A 40 14.26 -6.84 -1.80
N THR A 41 13.71 -5.68 -2.20
CA THR A 41 12.43 -5.16 -1.71
C THR A 41 11.30 -6.14 -1.99
N TRP A 42 11.22 -6.68 -3.22
CA TRP A 42 10.23 -7.68 -3.60
C TRP A 42 10.35 -8.96 -2.76
N ALA A 43 11.55 -9.53 -2.64
CA ALA A 43 11.79 -10.71 -1.84
C ALA A 43 11.41 -10.49 -0.37
N SER A 44 11.69 -9.31 0.19
CA SER A 44 11.28 -8.95 1.55
C SER A 44 9.75 -8.94 1.68
N TRP A 45 9.02 -8.34 0.75
CA TRP A 45 7.55 -8.33 0.79
C TRP A 45 6.93 -9.73 0.65
N MET A 46 7.54 -10.59 -0.16
CA MET A 46 7.10 -11.97 -0.41
C MET A 46 7.61 -12.99 0.63
N SER A 47 8.55 -12.61 1.49
CA SER A 47 9.25 -13.53 2.42
C SER A 47 8.33 -14.23 3.44
N CYS A 48 7.13 -13.69 3.67
CA CYS A 48 6.19 -14.20 4.65
C CYS A 48 4.79 -14.38 4.04
N PRO A 49 4.59 -15.41 3.21
CA PRO A 49 3.32 -15.59 2.51
C PRO A 49 2.20 -16.13 3.43
N TYR A 50 2.53 -16.62 4.62
CA TYR A 50 1.55 -17.11 5.61
C TYR A 50 1.05 -15.97 6.50
N GLY A 51 0.20 -15.08 5.98
CA GLY A 51 -0.30 -13.92 6.72
C GLY A 51 -1.17 -14.23 7.95
N ASN A 52 -1.57 -15.49 8.16
CA ASN A 52 -2.20 -15.95 9.40
C ASN A 52 -1.18 -16.33 10.50
N SER A 53 0.12 -16.41 10.18
CA SER A 53 1.16 -16.69 11.15
C SER A 53 1.47 -15.47 12.00
N LYS A 54 1.51 -15.67 13.32
CA LYS A 54 1.93 -14.65 14.29
C LYS A 54 3.32 -14.09 13.99
N SER A 55 4.23 -14.89 13.44
CA SER A 55 5.59 -14.43 13.09
C SER A 55 5.55 -13.41 11.95
N CYS A 56 4.77 -13.67 10.89
CA CYS A 56 4.61 -12.76 9.76
C CYS A 56 3.95 -11.44 10.18
N THR A 57 2.82 -11.53 10.88
CA THR A 57 2.11 -10.33 11.33
C THR A 57 2.93 -9.51 12.32
N LYS A 58 3.75 -10.16 13.16
CA LYS A 58 4.68 -9.48 14.06
C LYS A 58 5.74 -8.71 13.28
N ALA A 59 6.37 -9.31 12.27
CA ALA A 59 7.38 -8.63 11.45
C ALA A 59 6.79 -7.41 10.72
N TRP A 60 5.59 -7.53 10.14
CA TRP A 60 4.91 -6.41 9.48
C TRP A 60 4.52 -5.30 10.46
N ALA A 61 4.12 -5.66 11.69
CA ALA A 61 3.83 -4.70 12.75
C ALA A 61 5.10 -3.98 13.22
N GLU A 62 6.23 -4.68 13.34
CA GLU A 62 7.52 -4.08 13.67
C GLU A 62 7.98 -3.09 12.60
N GLU A 63 7.82 -3.42 11.31
CA GLU A 63 8.06 -2.48 10.21
C GLU A 63 7.17 -1.24 10.32
N SER A 64 5.86 -1.43 10.52
CA SER A 64 4.90 -0.32 10.66
C SER A 64 5.23 0.57 11.85
N TRP A 65 5.69 -0.02 12.96
CA TRP A 65 6.10 0.70 14.16
C TRP A 65 7.35 1.55 13.92
N MET A 66 8.38 0.99 13.26
CA MET A 66 9.58 1.75 12.89
C MET A 66 9.24 2.94 12.00
N LEU A 67 8.41 2.72 10.97
CA LEU A 67 7.97 3.80 10.08
C LEU A 67 7.14 4.86 10.81
N ALA A 68 6.31 4.46 11.77
CA ALA A 68 5.55 5.42 12.56
C ALA A 68 6.48 6.32 13.39
N GLN A 69 7.53 5.77 13.99
CA GLN A 69 8.52 6.55 14.74
C GLN A 69 9.31 7.51 13.84
N GLU A 70 9.70 7.07 12.64
CA GLU A 70 10.55 7.85 11.74
C GLU A 70 9.78 8.89 10.91
N PHE A 71 8.52 8.61 10.58
CA PHE A 71 7.77 9.40 9.60
C PHE A 71 6.45 9.96 10.16
N ALA A 72 5.69 9.17 10.91
CA ALA A 72 4.35 9.57 11.34
C ALA A 72 4.37 10.54 12.53
N TYR A 73 5.19 10.24 13.55
CA TYR A 73 5.17 10.96 14.84
C TYR A 73 6.20 12.09 14.96
N VAL A 74 6.91 12.42 13.89
CA VAL A 74 7.91 13.48 13.85
C VAL A 74 7.67 14.41 12.68
N HIS A 75 7.98 15.70 12.84
CA HIS A 75 7.98 16.69 11.76
C HIS A 75 9.23 16.56 10.89
N VAL A 76 9.27 17.28 9.76
CA VAL A 76 10.44 17.33 8.86
C VAL A 76 11.70 17.81 9.58
N GLY A 77 11.56 18.68 10.59
CA GLY A 77 12.67 19.16 11.44
C GLY A 77 13.00 18.27 12.64
N GLY A 78 12.47 17.05 12.74
CA GLY A 78 12.78 16.09 13.81
C GLY A 78 12.09 16.33 15.15
N ARG A 79 11.33 17.42 15.32
CA ARG A 79 10.48 17.61 16.50
C ARG A 79 9.30 16.63 16.49
N PRO A 80 8.85 16.10 17.64
CA PRO A 80 7.63 15.29 17.70
C PRO A 80 6.40 16.05 17.22
N VAL A 81 5.46 15.34 16.60
CA VAL A 81 4.13 15.87 16.27
C VAL A 81 3.30 15.95 17.56
N ALA A 82 2.76 17.11 17.85
CA ALA A 82 1.90 17.39 19.00
C ALA A 82 0.43 17.54 18.59
N SER A 83 -0.47 17.40 19.56
CA SER A 83 -1.88 17.71 19.35
C SER A 83 -2.06 19.16 18.91
N ASN A 84 -2.96 19.39 17.95
CA ASN A 84 -3.21 20.69 17.31
C ASN A 84 -2.07 21.24 16.44
N ASP A 85 -1.01 20.47 16.17
CA ASP A 85 -0.06 20.84 15.12
C ASP A 85 -0.77 20.89 13.76
N SER A 86 -0.44 21.90 12.95
CA SER A 86 -0.79 21.91 11.53
C SER A 86 0.24 21.09 10.76
N LEU A 87 -0.23 20.10 9.99
CA LEU A 87 0.61 19.29 9.11
C LEU A 87 0.56 19.92 7.72
N GLU A 88 1.67 20.54 7.34
CA GLU A 88 1.78 21.30 6.10
C GLU A 88 2.24 20.42 4.92
N GLU A 89 2.36 21.03 3.74
CA GLU A 89 2.76 20.38 2.49
C GLU A 89 4.08 19.61 2.60
N ASN A 90 5.04 20.11 3.39
CA ASN A 90 6.31 19.43 3.62
C ASN A 90 6.16 18.07 4.34
N TYR A 91 5.19 17.93 5.26
CA TYR A 91 4.86 16.68 5.92
C TYR A 91 4.19 15.75 4.91
N TYR A 92 3.30 16.28 4.07
CA TYR A 92 2.67 15.52 2.99
C TYR A 92 3.72 14.95 2.02
N ASP A 93 4.56 15.80 1.44
CA ASP A 93 5.56 15.41 0.44
C ASP A 93 6.55 14.37 0.96
N ARG A 94 6.95 14.48 2.24
CA ARG A 94 7.83 13.51 2.87
C ARG A 94 7.17 12.15 3.08
N ASN A 95 5.90 12.14 3.52
CA ASN A 95 5.24 10.91 3.98
C ASN A 95 4.45 10.19 2.90
N VAL A 96 3.99 10.87 1.85
CA VAL A 96 3.25 10.24 0.73
C VAL A 96 4.01 9.09 0.07
N PRO A 97 5.32 9.20 -0.25
CA PRO A 97 6.07 8.06 -0.78
C PRO A 97 6.08 6.85 0.15
N ILE A 98 6.15 7.07 1.47
CA ILE A 98 6.12 6.01 2.48
C ILE A 98 4.76 5.33 2.50
N VAL A 99 3.68 6.11 2.47
CA VAL A 99 2.31 5.58 2.41
C VAL A 99 2.09 4.75 1.15
N LEU A 100 2.51 5.25 -0.01
CA LEU A 100 2.38 4.52 -1.28
C LEU A 100 3.16 3.21 -1.26
N LYS A 101 4.39 3.22 -0.71
CA LYS A 101 5.20 2.02 -0.54
C LYS A 101 4.53 0.99 0.38
N GLN A 102 3.95 1.43 1.51
CA GLN A 102 3.25 0.54 2.44
C GLN A 102 1.94 -0.01 1.87
N LEU A 103 1.21 0.77 1.07
CA LEU A 103 0.03 0.28 0.35
C LEU A 103 0.41 -0.82 -0.65
N ALA A 104 1.49 -0.62 -1.40
CA ALA A 104 2.03 -1.63 -2.31
C ALA A 104 2.48 -2.90 -1.57
N ALA A 105 3.25 -2.75 -0.48
CA ALA A 105 3.68 -3.87 0.34
C ALA A 105 2.49 -4.65 0.92
N ALA A 106 1.47 -3.96 1.44
CA ALA A 106 0.27 -4.57 1.97
C ALA A 106 -0.52 -5.33 0.88
N ALA A 107 -0.67 -4.76 -0.31
CA ALA A 107 -1.34 -5.41 -1.44
C ALA A 107 -0.61 -6.70 -1.84
N VAL A 108 0.71 -6.67 -1.95
CA VAL A 108 1.55 -7.84 -2.28
C VAL A 108 1.44 -8.92 -1.21
N ARG A 109 1.58 -8.55 0.06
CA ARG A 109 1.45 -9.48 1.21
C ARG A 109 0.07 -10.12 1.28
N LEU A 110 -0.98 -9.33 1.03
CA LEU A 110 -2.34 -9.82 0.99
C LEU A 110 -2.54 -10.80 -0.17
N ALA A 111 -2.07 -10.47 -1.37
CA ALA A 111 -2.15 -11.35 -2.52
C ALA A 111 -1.42 -12.68 -2.26
N ALA A 112 -0.19 -12.64 -1.72
CA ALA A 112 0.56 -13.84 -1.34
C ALA A 112 -0.17 -14.67 -0.28
N THR A 113 -0.76 -14.00 0.72
CA THR A 113 -1.55 -14.67 1.78
C THR A 113 -2.79 -15.35 1.22
N LEU A 114 -3.53 -14.66 0.34
CA LEU A 114 -4.70 -15.22 -0.32
C LEU A 114 -4.32 -16.38 -1.24
N GLN A 115 -3.19 -16.28 -1.94
CA GLN A 115 -2.69 -17.36 -2.78
C GLN A 115 -2.41 -18.62 -1.94
N VAL A 116 -1.79 -18.50 -0.78
CA VAL A 116 -1.56 -19.64 0.12
C VAL A 116 -2.87 -20.16 0.72
N ALA A 117 -3.75 -19.26 1.17
CA ALA A 117 -5.00 -19.63 1.83
C ALA A 117 -6.02 -20.29 0.89
N LEU A 118 -6.08 -19.85 -0.37
CA LEU A 118 -7.03 -20.31 -1.38
C LEU A 118 -6.44 -21.35 -2.33
N GLY A 119 -5.11 -21.36 -2.49
CA GLY A 119 -4.41 -22.27 -3.40
C GLY A 119 -4.35 -23.71 -2.93
N GLY A 120 -4.58 -23.97 -1.64
CA GLY A 120 -4.52 -25.31 -1.06
C GLY A 120 -3.10 -25.89 -1.05
N GLU A 121 -2.80 -26.72 -0.07
CA GLU A 121 -1.58 -27.55 -0.06
C GLU A 121 -1.61 -28.49 -1.28
N GLY A 122 -0.98 -28.09 -2.38
CA GLY A 122 -0.97 -28.83 -3.63
C GLY A 122 0.03 -28.26 -4.61
N GLU A 123 1.32 -28.58 -4.38
CA GLU A 123 2.33 -28.85 -5.40
C GLU A 123 2.13 -28.13 -6.76
N GLY A 124 2.66 -26.91 -6.86
CA GLY A 124 2.67 -26.14 -8.09
C GLY A 124 3.55 -24.91 -7.93
N THR A 125 4.85 -25.06 -8.20
CA THR A 125 5.78 -23.96 -8.41
C THR A 125 5.28 -23.13 -9.59
N TRP A 126 4.56 -22.04 -9.33
CA TRP A 126 4.23 -21.05 -10.34
C TRP A 126 5.42 -20.10 -10.45
N ASP A 127 6.20 -20.35 -11.49
CA ASP A 127 7.37 -19.59 -11.89
C ASP A 127 6.93 -18.19 -12.38
N TRP A 128 7.18 -17.17 -11.56
CA TRP A 128 6.87 -15.77 -11.89
C TRP A 128 7.78 -15.22 -13.01
N ASP A 129 8.76 -16.00 -13.47
CA ASP A 129 9.70 -15.64 -14.54
C ASP A 129 9.21 -15.99 -15.96
N ASN A 130 8.03 -16.63 -16.13
CA ASN A 130 7.49 -16.95 -17.46
C ASN A 130 6.26 -16.10 -17.82
N GLY A 131 6.50 -14.96 -18.47
CA GLY A 131 5.51 -14.35 -19.37
C GLY A 131 5.39 -12.83 -19.33
N CYS A 132 6.42 -12.13 -19.81
CA CYS A 132 6.27 -10.86 -20.52
C CYS A 132 6.94 -11.02 -21.89
N ASP A 133 6.27 -11.75 -22.79
CA ASP A 133 6.43 -11.63 -24.25
C ASP A 133 5.11 -11.10 -24.82
#